data_AF-A0A3D3KZD5-F1
#
_entry.id   AF-A0A3D3KZD5-F1
#
_cell.length_a   1.000
_cell.length_b   1.000
_cell.length_c   1.000
_cell.angle_alpha   90.00
_cell.angle_beta   90.00
_cell.angle_gamma   90.00
#
_symmetry.space_group_name_H-M   'P 1'
#
loop_
_entity.id
_entity.type
_entity.pdbx_description
1 polymer ?
#
loop_
_entity_poly.entity_id
_entity_poly.type
_entity_poly.pdbx_seq_one_letter_code
_entity_poly.pdbx_strand_id
1 'polypeptide(L)' 'DRIFSSKDCQANSEDLVKTLAPGASETANFPWARNRTLEGCSPIAAKPGGGGAYYIFTAKLGSKASPKAVFQLN' A
#
# COMPACT_ATOMS: atom_id res chain seq x y z
N ASP A 1 -9.84 -10.20 2.77
CA ASP A 1 -10.27 -9.30 1.69
C ASP A 1 -9.19 -8.24 1.47
N ARG A 2 -8.84 -7.91 0.22
CA ARG A 2 -7.85 -6.85 -0.07
C ARG A 2 -8.60 -5.54 -0.27
N ILE A 3 -8.27 -4.55 0.55
CA ILE A 3 -8.95 -3.25 0.55
C ILE A 3 -8.26 -2.26 -0.38
N PHE A 4 -6.93 -2.20 -0.35
CA PHE A 4 -6.16 -1.26 -1.13
C PHE A 4 -4.87 -1.90 -1.66
N SER A 5 -4.48 -1.53 -2.87
CA SER A 5 -3.14 -1.75 -3.39
C SER A 5 -2.74 -0.57 -4.27
N SER A 6 -1.52 -0.06 -4.07
CA SER A 6 -0.98 0.98 -4.96
C SER A 6 -0.88 0.51 -6.43
N LYS A 7 -0.80 -0.80 -6.66
CA LYS A 7 -0.81 -1.39 -8.01
C LYS A 7 -2.14 -1.27 -8.73
N ASP A 8 -3.24 -1.21 -7.99
CA ASP A 8 -4.59 -1.22 -8.58
C ASP A 8 -4.83 0.00 -9.47
N CYS A 9 -4.25 1.15 -9.11
CA CYS A 9 -4.37 2.41 -9.84
C CYS A 9 -3.02 2.88 -10.43
N GLN A 10 -2.03 1.99 -10.56
CA GLN A 10 -0.71 2.37 -11.08
C GLN A 10 -0.80 2.62 -12.59
N ALA A 11 -0.94 3.90 -12.98
CA ALA A 11 -1.09 4.30 -14.38
C ALA A 11 0.22 4.15 -15.18
N ASN A 12 1.34 4.55 -14.59
CA ASN A 12 2.68 4.42 -15.16
C ASN A 12 3.60 3.83 -14.09
N SER A 13 4.30 2.74 -14.42
CA SER A 13 5.38 2.20 -13.59
C SER A 13 6.70 2.58 -14.24
N GLU A 14 7.53 3.31 -13.51
CA GLU A 14 8.90 3.60 -13.93
C GLU A 14 9.84 2.97 -12.91
N ASP A 15 10.95 2.41 -13.41
CA ASP A 15 12.00 1.89 -12.56
C ASP A 15 12.70 3.04 -11.86
N LEU A 16 12.59 3.10 -10.54
CA LEU A 16 13.34 4.05 -9.73
C LEU A 16 14.68 3.42 -9.33
N VAL A 17 15.75 3.77 -10.05
CA VAL A 17 17.11 3.33 -9.69
C VAL A 17 17.64 4.19 -8.56
N LYS A 18 17.91 3.58 -7.41
CA LYS A 18 18.59 4.21 -6.27
C LYS A 18 19.77 3.38 -5.80
N THR A 19 20.89 4.04 -5.55
CA THR A 19 22.06 3.46 -4.88
C THR A 19 21.99 3.79 -3.39
N LEU A 20 21.92 2.76 -2.56
CA LEU A 20 21.98 2.89 -1.10
C LEU A 20 23.38 2.54 -0.62
N ALA A 21 24.04 3.47 0.07
CA ALA A 21 25.32 3.19 0.72
C ALA A 21 25.12 2.19 1.88
N PRO A 22 26.18 1.45 2.30
CA PRO A 22 26.10 0.59 3.47
C PRO A 22 25.60 1.34 4.71
N GLY A 23 24.59 0.79 5.38
CA GLY A 23 23.94 1.42 6.54
C GLY A 23 22.95 2.55 6.21
N ALA A 24 22.85 2.98 4.95
CA ALA A 24 21.84 3.96 4.54
C ALA A 24 20.44 3.34 4.54
N SER A 25 19.43 4.19 4.75
CA SER A 25 18.01 3.81 4.74
C SER A 25 17.23 4.67 3.75
N GLU A 26 16.19 4.09 3.18
CA GLU A 26 15.22 4.80 2.36
C GLU A 26 13.84 4.71 3.01
N THR A 27 13.13 5.83 3.04
CA THR A 27 11.76 5.92 3.52
C THR A 27 10.84 6.32 2.37
N ALA A 28 9.84 5.49 2.09
CA ALA A 28 8.78 5.80 1.14
C ALA A 28 7.46 5.99 1.90
N ASN A 29 6.80 7.12 1.66
CA ASN A 29 5.51 7.44 2.26
C ASN A 29 4.39 7.06 1.29
N PHE A 30 3.50 6.17 1.72
CA PHE A 30 2.37 5.71 0.93
C PHE A 30 1.06 6.23 1.54
N PRO A 31 0.54 7.39 1.07
CA PRO A 31 -0.73 7.89 1.57
C PRO A 31 -1.87 7.00 1.09
N TRP A 32 -2.76 6.62 2.02
CA TRP A 32 -3.99 5.91 1.72
C TRP A 32 -5.19 6.73 2.16
N ALA A 33 -5.98 7.22 1.21
CA ALA A 33 -7.15 8.06 1.45
C ALA A 33 -8.38 7.29 1.99
N ARG A 34 -8.18 6.10 2.58
CA ARG A 34 -9.25 5.19 3.04
C ARG A 34 -10.27 4.82 1.95
N ASN A 35 -9.81 4.77 0.70
CA ASN A 35 -10.60 4.30 -0.42
C ASN A 35 -10.28 2.83 -0.70
N ARG A 36 -11.31 2.10 -1.12
CA ARG A 36 -11.12 0.77 -1.67
C ARG A 36 -10.66 0.88 -3.12
N THR A 37 -9.74 0.02 -3.53
CA THR A 37 -9.29 -0.06 -4.93
C THR A 37 -9.55 -1.44 -5.52
N LEU A 38 -9.77 -1.45 -6.83
CA LEU A 38 -9.81 -2.64 -7.67
C LEU A 38 -8.83 -2.45 -8.82
N GLU A 39 -8.37 -3.54 -9.40
CA GLU A 39 -7.50 -3.52 -10.57
C GLU A 39 -8.04 -2.60 -11.68
N GLY A 40 -7.14 -1.82 -12.29
CA GLY A 40 -7.48 -0.80 -13.28
C GLY A 40 -8.14 0.45 -12.71
N CYS A 41 -8.08 0.66 -11.38
CA CYS A 41 -8.75 1.74 -10.67
C CYS A 41 -10.26 1.78 -10.92
N SER A 42 -10.87 0.60 -11.13
CA SER A 42 -12.29 0.49 -11.43
C SER A 42 -13.13 1.07 -10.29
N PRO A 43 -14.24 1.78 -10.59
CA PRO A 43 -15.08 2.39 -9.57
C PRO A 43 -15.68 1.32 -8.65
N ILE A 44 -15.61 1.55 -7.34
CA ILE A 44 -16.18 0.67 -6.33
C ILE A 44 -16.87 1.50 -5.24
N ALA A 45 -18.13 1.17 -4.94
CA ALA A 45 -18.93 1.86 -3.93
C ALA A 45 -18.67 1.38 -2.49
N ALA A 46 -18.02 0.21 -2.32
CA ALA A 46 -17.74 -0.36 -1.01
C ALA A 46 -16.63 0.42 -0.30
N LYS A 47 -16.92 0.90 0.92
CA LYS A 47 -15.98 1.62 1.76
C LYS A 47 -15.27 0.66 2.73
N PRO A 48 -14.00 0.92 3.08
CA PRO A 48 -13.33 0.22 4.18
C PRO A 48 -14.12 0.39 5.48
N GLY A 49 -14.10 -0.62 6.35
CA GLY A 49 -14.73 -0.55 7.67
C GLY A 49 -14.15 0.59 8.51
N GLY A 50 -15.01 1.41 9.12
CA GLY A 50 -14.63 2.44 10.09
C GLY A 50 -14.80 1.97 11.53
N GLY A 51 -14.50 2.86 12.50
CA GLY A 51 -14.93 2.70 13.89
C GLY A 51 -14.28 1.55 14.66
N GLY A 52 -12.98 1.35 14.46
CA GLY A 52 -12.20 0.33 15.18
C GLY A 52 -11.98 -0.97 14.43
N ALA A 53 -12.18 -0.98 13.11
CA ALA A 53 -11.83 -2.12 12.28
C ALA A 53 -10.31 -2.34 12.24
N TYR A 54 -9.90 -3.62 12.29
CA TYR A 54 -8.49 -4.03 12.19
C TYR A 54 -8.08 -4.26 10.74
N TYR A 55 -6.86 -3.84 10.44
CA TYR A 55 -6.23 -3.91 9.13
C TYR A 55 -4.83 -4.51 9.23
N ILE A 56 -4.40 -5.12 8.14
CA ILE A 56 -3.04 -5.64 7.99
C ILE A 56 -2.38 -4.90 6.84
N PHE A 57 -1.30 -4.19 7.13
CA PHE A 57 -0.42 -3.58 6.15
C PHE A 57 0.73 -4.53 5.80
N THR A 58 1.07 -4.59 4.52
CA THR A 58 2.24 -5.30 4.01
C THR A 58 2.82 -4.50 2.85
N ALA A 59 4.05 -4.04 3.00
CA ALA A 59 4.79 -3.38 1.94
C ALA A 59 5.51 -4.44 1.09
N LYS A 60 5.58 -4.22 -0.21
CA LYS A 60 6.34 -5.08 -1.14
C LYS A 60 7.23 -4.21 -2.02
N LEU A 61 8.50 -4.59 -2.13
CA LEU A 61 9.49 -3.98 -3.01
C LEU A 61 10.10 -5.08 -3.88
N GLY A 62 9.67 -5.17 -5.14
CA GLY A 62 10.00 -6.30 -6.01
C GLY A 62 9.55 -7.63 -5.40
N SER A 63 10.50 -8.55 -5.22
CA SER A 63 10.27 -9.85 -4.57
C SER A 63 10.32 -9.81 -3.03
N LYS A 64 10.73 -8.69 -2.44
CA LYS A 64 10.82 -8.53 -0.98
C LYS A 64 9.48 -8.08 -0.41
N ALA A 65 9.09 -8.66 0.72
CA ALA A 65 7.91 -8.26 1.46
C ALA A 65 8.28 -7.89 2.90
N SER A 66 7.61 -6.89 3.46
CA SER A 66 7.72 -6.57 4.87
C SER A 66 7.01 -7.61 5.74
N PRO A 67 7.31 -7.65 7.05
CA PRO A 67 6.41 -8.26 8.02
C PRO A 67 5.01 -7.63 7.96
N LYS A 68 4.02 -8.38 8.45
CA LYS A 68 2.64 -7.90 8.60
C LYS A 68 2.57 -6.89 9.73
N ALA A 69 2.11 -5.68 9.45
CA ALA A 69 1.82 -4.67 10.47
C ALA A 69 0.31 -4.61 10.70
N VAL A 70 -0.14 -4.94 11.91
CA VAL A 70 -1.56 -4.88 12.29
C VAL A 70 -1.86 -3.50 12.89
N PHE A 71 -2.92 -2.85 12.42
CA PHE A 71 -3.35 -1.55 12.94
C PHE A 71 -4.87 -1.44 12.94
N GLN A 72 -5.40 -0.49 13.71
CA GLN A 72 -6.83 -0.22 13.82
C GLN A 72 -7.14 1.16 13.21
N LEU A 73 -8.22 1.28 12.45
CA LEU A 73 -8.71 2.58 11.99
C LEU A 73 -9.72 3.13 12.99
N ASN A 74 -9.36 4.26 13.61
CA ASN A 74 -10.27 5.06 14.43
C ASN A 74 -11.19 5.92 13.56
#